data_AF-C5IWP2-F1
#
_entry.id   AF-C5IWP2-F1
#
_cell.length_a   1.000
_cell.length_b   1.000
_cell.length_c   1.000
_cell.angle_alpha   90.00
_cell.angle_beta   90.00
_cell.angle_gamma   90.00
#
_symmetry.space_group_name_H-M   'P 1'
#
loop_
_entity.id
_entity.type
_entity.pdbx_description
1 polymer ?
#
loop_
_entity_poly.entity_id
_entity_poly.type
_entity_poly.pdbx_seq_one_letter_code
_entity_poly.pdbx_strand_id
1 'polypeptide(L)' 'AKICDPGLTSFEPEALGNLVEGMDFHRFYFENLLAKNSKPIHTTILNPHVHVIGEDAACIAYIHTS' A
#
# COMPACT_ATOMS: atom_id res chain seq x y z
N ALA A 1 -7.37 -6.61 -7.03
CA ALA A 1 -7.19 -5.18 -6.75
C ALA A 1 -7.75 -4.38 -7.93
N LYS A 2 -8.53 -3.32 -7.68
CA LYS A 2 -9.09 -2.46 -8.76
C LYS A 2 -8.27 -1.19 -9.01
N ILE A 3 -7.31 -0.90 -8.12
CA ILE A 3 -6.54 0.35 -8.08
C ILE A 3 -5.01 0.12 -8.09
N CYS A 4 -4.57 -1.14 -8.08
CA CYS A 4 -3.16 -1.51 -8.13
C CYS A 4 -2.90 -2.22 -9.45
N ASP A 5 -1.78 -1.88 -10.09
CA ASP A 5 -1.29 -2.60 -11.27
C ASP A 5 -0.95 -4.06 -10.92
N PRO A 6 -1.22 -5.04 -11.80
CA PRO A 6 -0.85 -6.44 -11.56
C PRO A 6 0.65 -6.68 -11.33
N GLY A 7 1.52 -5.83 -11.88
CA GLY A 7 2.97 -5.82 -11.70
C GLY A 7 3.47 -4.81 -10.67
N LEU A 8 2.62 -4.40 -9.71
CA LEU A 8 3.03 -3.51 -8.61
C LEU A 8 4.28 -4.03 -7.90
N THR A 9 5.25 -3.15 -7.67
CA THR A 9 6.40 -3.42 -6.80
C THR A 9 6.23 -2.79 -5.43
N SER A 10 6.70 -3.46 -4.37
CA SER A 10 6.57 -2.99 -2.98
C SER A 10 7.86 -3.15 -2.18
N PHE A 11 8.13 -2.17 -1.31
CA PHE A 11 9.02 -2.29 -0.16
C PHE A 11 8.23 -1.97 1.10
N GLU A 12 8.10 -2.96 1.98
CA GLU A 12 7.38 -2.86 3.24
C GLU A 12 8.07 -3.71 4.32
N PRO A 13 7.87 -3.43 5.62
CA PRO A 13 8.50 -4.18 6.71
C PRO A 13 8.32 -5.70 6.58
N GLU A 14 7.15 -6.15 6.13
CA GLU A 14 6.77 -7.54 5.94
C GLU A 14 7.61 -8.24 4.85
N ALA A 15 8.17 -7.50 3.90
CA ALA A 15 9.03 -8.02 2.84
C ALA A 15 10.50 -8.22 3.28
N LEU A 16 10.84 -7.84 4.52
CA LEU A 16 12.17 -8.05 5.13
C LEU A 16 13.34 -7.52 4.26
N GLY A 17 13.13 -6.37 3.61
CA GLY A 17 14.14 -5.72 2.78
C GLY A 17 14.24 -6.25 1.34
N ASN A 18 13.40 -7.19 0.95
CA ASN A 18 13.33 -7.67 -0.44
C ASN A 18 12.36 -6.81 -1.26
N LEU A 19 12.64 -6.68 -2.56
CA LEU A 19 11.69 -6.14 -3.52
C LEU A 19 10.61 -7.19 -3.81
N VAL A 20 9.36 -6.87 -3.49
CA VAL A 20 8.22 -7.71 -3.85
C VAL A 20 7.65 -7.23 -5.18
N GLU A 21 7.28 -8.17 -6.05
CA GLU A 21 6.56 -7.90 -7.31
C GLU A 21 5.22 -8.66 -7.33
N GLY A 22 4.19 -8.01 -7.84
CA GLY A 22 2.87 -8.58 -8.01
C GLY A 22 1.98 -8.52 -6.78
N MET A 23 0.78 -9.08 -6.90
CA MET A 23 -0.30 -8.87 -5.93
C MET A 23 -0.48 -9.99 -4.89
N ASP A 24 0.14 -11.16 -5.10
CA ASP A 24 -0.12 -12.34 -4.27
C ASP A 24 0.42 -12.21 -2.84
N PHE A 25 1.55 -11.48 -2.68
CA PHE A 25 2.10 -11.15 -1.36
C PHE A 25 1.07 -10.43 -0.47
N HIS A 26 0.44 -9.38 -1.01
CA HIS A 26 -0.57 -8.60 -0.29
C HIS A 26 -1.88 -9.37 -0.13
N ARG A 27 -2.30 -10.15 -1.16
CA ARG A 27 -3.52 -10.97 -1.15
C ARG A 27 -3.58 -11.90 0.07
N PHE A 28 -2.43 -12.47 0.45
CA PHE A 28 -2.31 -13.31 1.65
C PHE A 28 -2.86 -12.60 2.91
N TYR A 29 -2.56 -11.32 3.12
CA TYR A 29 -3.03 -10.57 4.29
C TYR A 29 -4.55 -10.32 4.27
N PHE A 30 -5.11 -10.05 3.08
CA PHE A 30 -6.56 -9.87 2.92
C PHE A 30 -7.33 -11.16 3.24
N GLU A 31 -6.84 -12.30 2.74
CA GLU A 31 -7.53 -13.58 2.90
C GLU A 31 -7.37 -14.16 4.31
N ASN A 32 -6.23 -13.93 4.97
CA ASN A 32 -5.88 -14.65 6.20
C ASN A 32 -5.99 -13.82 7.50
N LEU A 33 -5.91 -12.48 7.43
CA LEU A 33 -5.77 -11.62 8.60
C LEU A 33 -6.89 -10.59 8.78
N LEU A 34 -7.40 -9.98 7.71
CA LEU A 34 -8.44 -8.95 7.82
C LEU A 34 -9.79 -9.50 8.31
N ALA A 35 -10.13 -10.76 7.99
CA ALA A 35 -11.36 -11.38 8.48
C ALA A 35 -11.35 -11.65 10.00
N LYS A 36 -10.19 -11.55 10.67
CA LYS A 36 -10.02 -11.91 12.09
C LYS A 36 -9.97 -10.72 13.05
N ASN A 37 -9.83 -9.48 12.54
CA ASN A 37 -9.72 -8.27 13.34
C ASN A 37 -10.85 -7.28 12.99
N SER A 38 -11.97 -7.35 13.73
CA SER A 38 -13.17 -6.53 13.52
C SER A 38 -13.17 -5.20 14.29
N LYS A 39 -12.03 -4.81 14.87
CA LYS A 39 -11.93 -3.54 15.60
C LYS A 39 -11.94 -2.38 14.61
N PRO A 40 -12.70 -1.29 14.86
CA PRO A 40 -12.58 -0.07 14.08
C PRO A 40 -11.14 0.44 14.11
N ILE A 41 -10.57 0.69 12.94
CA ILE A 41 -9.26 1.30 12.78
C ILE A 41 -9.50 2.70 12.19
N HIS A 42 -8.98 3.72 12.86
CA HIS A 42 -8.94 5.06 12.31
C HIS A 42 -7.56 5.28 11.70
N THR A 43 -7.48 5.72 10.46
CA THR A 43 -6.21 6.06 9.83
C THR A 43 -6.23 7.50 9.38
N THR A 44 -5.12 8.21 9.60
CA THR A 44 -4.95 9.61 9.19
C THR A 44 -3.77 9.73 8.24
N ILE A 45 -3.97 10.52 7.18
CA ILE A 45 -2.91 10.94 6.24
C ILE A 45 -2.46 12.33 6.66
N LEU A 46 -1.20 12.45 7.09
CA LEU A 46 -0.61 13.72 7.50
C LEU A 46 0.34 14.22 6.41
N ASN A 47 0.28 15.53 6.16
CA ASN A 47 1.16 16.27 5.24
C ASN A 47 1.30 15.60 3.85
N PRO A 48 0.20 15.33 3.12
CA PRO A 48 0.28 14.75 1.80
C PRO A 48 1.00 15.70 0.83
N HIS A 49 2.06 15.20 0.19
CA HIS A 49 2.81 15.92 -0.82
C HIS A 49 2.72 15.18 -2.15
N VAL A 50 2.16 15.84 -3.17
CA VAL A 50 1.97 15.27 -4.52
C VAL A 50 2.91 15.96 -5.51
N HIS A 51 3.65 15.15 -6.27
CA HIS A 51 4.47 15.59 -7.40
C HIS A 51 3.91 15.00 -8.69
N VAL A 52 3.46 15.85 -9.61
CA VAL A 52 3.03 15.44 -10.96
C VAL A 52 4.26 15.30 -11.86
N ILE A 53 4.33 14.21 -12.62
CA ILE A 53 5.46 13.83 -13.48
C ILE A 53 4.92 13.59 -14.90
N GLY A 54 4.95 14.62 -15.74
CA GLY A 54 4.39 14.53 -17.10
C GLY A 54 2.87 14.43 -17.10
N GLU A 55 2.31 13.82 -18.15
CA GLU A 55 0.86 13.76 -18.38
C GLU A 55 0.20 12.55 -17.68
N ASP A 56 0.93 11.44 -17.54
CA ASP A 56 0.37 10.14 -17.12
C ASP A 56 0.97 9.59 -15.81
N ALA A 57 1.80 10.37 -15.11
CA ALA A 57 2.43 9.91 -13.87
C ALA A 57 2.40 10.95 -12.75
N ALA A 58 2.34 10.45 -11.51
CA ALA A 58 2.47 11.25 -10.31
C ALA A 58 3.06 10.39 -9.18
N CYS A 59 3.65 11.05 -8.19
CA CYS A 59 4.14 10.45 -6.96
C CYS A 59 3.51 11.16 -5.76
N ILE A 60 3.10 10.40 -4.74
CA ILE A 60 2.61 10.93 -3.47
C ILE A 60 3.47 10.42 -2.31
N ALA A 61 3.84 11.33 -1.41
CA ALA A 61 4.51 11.01 -0.15
C ALA A 61 3.70 11.60 1.01
N TYR A 62 3.55 10.86 2.09
CA TYR A 62 2.79 11.27 3.28
C TYR A 62 3.23 10.49 4.51
N ILE A 63 2.80 10.95 5.69
CA ILE A 63 2.93 10.20 6.94
C ILE A 63 1.59 9.51 7.23
N HIS A 64 1.62 8.18 7.42
CA HIS A 64 0.45 7.38 7.78
C HIS A 64 0.46 7.07 9.28
N THR A 65 -0.61 7.44 9.99
CA THR A 65 -0.77 7.12 11.42
C THR A 65 -2.11 6.44 11.67
N SER A 66 -2.10 5.40 12.50
CA SER A 66 -3.29 4.70 13.03
C SER A 66 -3.63 5.15 14.44
#